data_AF-A0A512CFB0-F1
#
_entry.id   AF-A0A512CFB0-F1
#
_cell.length_a   1.000
_cell.length_b   1.000
_cell.length_c   1.000
_cell.angle_alpha   90.00
_cell.angle_beta   90.00
_cell.angle_gamma   90.00
#
_symmetry.space_group_name_H-M   'P 1'
#
loop_
_entity.id
_entity.type
_entity.pdbx_description
1 polymer ?
#
loop_
_entity_poly.entity_id
_entity_poly.type
_entity_poly.pdbx_seq_one_letter_code
_entity_poly.pdbx_strand_id
1 'polypeptide(L)'
;MVKIFLTFALAIFGAGIQAQTWETLDPQTTCTNRHECSGAAFDGKFYLMGGRGDKPVEVFDPVIGNWTKLGNAPFEMHHFQAVTYKNNIYVIGAFTGGYPHETPVSNVYIYNPLRDSWTKSHEIPEDRRRGAAGLVVHNDKFYLLGGAQDGHWADNRDYLDEYDPHTGEWKTLAPMPRLRDHFQAVVVDDKLYAVGGRRSFAKEGHGFELTYPELDVYDFKTGVWTTLSDHPLPTERAGSTTIPYKEGFLVIGGESDVQVKAHSEVEYYHPENGWSLLNHLNRGRHGFPAVVINDDFYLAAGCGNRGGNPELNSIEKLVIK
;
A
#
# COMPACT_ATOMS: atom_id res chain seq x y z
N MET A 1 63.76 19.59 24.48
CA MET A 1 62.92 18.41 24.79
C MET A 1 61.46 18.88 24.70
N VAL A 2 60.85 18.77 23.53
CA VAL A 2 59.49 19.27 23.27
C VAL A 2 58.55 18.06 23.23
N LYS A 3 57.62 17.96 24.18
CA LYS A 3 56.57 16.93 24.20
C LYS A 3 55.39 17.46 23.40
N ILE A 4 55.09 16.83 22.28
CA ILE A 4 53.86 17.02 21.51
C ILE A 4 52.80 16.13 22.17
N PHE A 5 51.72 16.71 22.66
CA PHE A 5 50.51 15.98 23.05
C PHE A 5 49.59 15.90 21.83
N LEU A 6 49.39 14.70 21.31
CA LEU A 6 48.27 14.42 20.40
C LEU A 6 47.04 14.14 21.26
N THR A 7 46.04 15.00 21.13
CA THR A 7 44.68 14.74 21.65
C THR A 7 43.89 14.03 20.56
N PHE A 8 43.59 12.74 20.75
CA PHE A 8 42.62 12.04 19.92
C PHE A 8 41.21 12.39 20.41
N ALA A 9 40.44 13.14 19.62
CA ALA A 9 39.02 13.28 19.83
C ALA A 9 38.32 12.05 19.22
N LEU A 10 37.83 11.15 20.07
CA LEU A 10 37.00 10.03 19.67
C LEU A 10 35.54 10.54 19.58
N ALA A 11 35.08 10.84 18.36
CA ALA A 11 33.67 11.13 18.13
C ALA A 11 32.90 9.80 18.14
N ILE A 12 32.19 9.53 19.23
CA ILE A 12 31.26 8.39 19.32
C ILE A 12 29.92 8.87 18.74
N PHE A 13 29.66 8.57 17.47
CA PHE A 13 28.29 8.59 16.94
C PHE A 13 27.64 7.24 17.22
N GLY A 14 27.11 7.09 18.43
CA GLY A 14 26.22 5.97 18.76
C GLY A 14 24.81 6.33 18.35
N ALA A 15 24.41 6.03 17.11
CA ALA A 15 22.99 5.90 16.80
C ALA A 15 22.50 4.64 17.50
N GLY A 16 21.80 4.80 18.63
CA GLY A 16 21.22 3.69 19.36
C GLY A 16 20.27 2.93 18.44
N ILE A 17 20.45 1.61 18.33
CA ILE A 17 19.49 0.74 17.66
C ILE A 17 18.22 0.74 18.51
N GLN A 18 17.21 1.48 18.08
CA GLN A 18 15.88 1.39 18.68
C GLN A 18 15.24 0.06 18.26
N ALA A 19 14.75 -0.69 19.24
CA ALA A 19 14.09 -1.96 19.00
C ALA A 19 12.63 -1.70 18.59
N GLN A 20 12.24 -2.20 17.42
CA GLN A 20 10.87 -2.15 16.92
C GLN A 20 10.09 -3.36 17.42
N THR A 21 8.86 -3.21 17.91
CA THR A 21 7.97 -4.34 18.22
C THR A 21 6.57 -4.07 17.71
N TRP A 22 5.88 -5.09 17.20
CA TRP A 22 4.47 -5.01 16.88
C TRP A 22 3.62 -5.36 18.10
N GLU A 23 2.66 -4.50 18.43
CA GLU A 23 1.69 -4.71 19.49
C GLU A 23 0.32 -5.00 18.87
N THR A 24 -0.27 -6.14 19.18
CA THR A 24 -1.68 -6.41 18.83
C THR A 24 -2.56 -5.64 19.80
N LEU A 25 -3.41 -4.75 19.28
CA LEU A 25 -4.37 -4.03 20.12
C LEU A 25 -5.65 -4.86 20.26
N ASP A 26 -6.31 -4.71 21.40
CA ASP A 26 -7.57 -5.39 21.72
C ASP A 26 -8.69 -4.35 21.97
N PRO A 27 -9.18 -3.67 20.90
CA PRO A 27 -10.25 -2.70 21.02
C PRO A 27 -11.57 -3.39 21.38
N GLN A 28 -12.43 -2.73 22.18
CA GLN A 28 -13.73 -3.32 22.56
C GLN A 28 -14.66 -3.49 21.35
N THR A 29 -14.57 -2.58 20.38
CA THR A 29 -15.21 -2.72 19.08
C THR A 29 -14.15 -3.03 18.03
N THR A 30 -14.41 -3.99 17.15
CA THR A 30 -13.50 -4.37 16.06
C THR A 30 -14.07 -3.97 14.71
N CYS A 31 -13.20 -3.88 13.70
CA CYS A 31 -13.64 -3.76 12.32
C CYS A 31 -14.28 -5.07 11.82
N THR A 32 -15.02 -4.99 10.72
CA THR A 32 -15.55 -6.15 10.02
C THR A 32 -14.40 -6.92 9.37
N ASN A 33 -14.40 -8.25 9.50
CA ASN A 33 -13.47 -9.14 8.79
C ASN A 33 -13.46 -8.81 7.29
N ARG A 34 -12.28 -8.53 6.74
CA ARG A 34 -12.11 -8.16 5.33
C ARG A 34 -10.67 -8.36 4.85
N HIS A 35 -10.53 -8.64 3.56
CA HIS A 35 -9.28 -8.58 2.82
C HIS A 35 -9.50 -7.86 1.48
N GLU A 36 -8.41 -7.54 0.77
CA GLU A 36 -8.41 -6.71 -0.43
C GLU A 36 -9.05 -5.34 -0.20
N CYS A 37 -8.87 -4.85 1.03
CA CYS A 37 -9.36 -3.58 1.54
C CYS A 37 -8.23 -2.55 1.55
N SER A 38 -8.61 -1.30 1.77
CA SER A 38 -7.67 -0.19 1.84
C SER A 38 -8.02 0.75 2.98
N GLY A 39 -7.14 1.72 3.23
CA GLY A 39 -7.36 2.68 4.28
C GLY A 39 -6.39 3.83 4.23
N ALA A 40 -6.73 4.90 4.94
CA ALA A 40 -5.95 6.12 4.97
C ALA A 40 -6.07 6.82 6.32
N ALA A 41 -5.02 7.56 6.70
CA ALA A 41 -5.05 8.43 7.87
C ALA A 41 -5.76 9.74 7.53
N PHE A 42 -6.66 10.17 8.41
CA PHE A 42 -7.26 11.50 8.35
C PHE A 42 -7.57 11.99 9.77
N ASP A 43 -7.18 13.22 10.09
CA ASP A 43 -7.44 13.88 11.38
C ASP A 43 -7.14 12.98 12.61
N GLY A 44 -5.96 12.38 12.61
CA GLY A 44 -5.49 11.51 13.70
C GLY A 44 -6.20 10.15 13.82
N LYS A 45 -6.98 9.74 12.81
CA LYS A 45 -7.74 8.48 12.80
C LYS A 45 -7.43 7.63 11.59
N PHE A 46 -7.65 6.32 11.73
CA PHE A 46 -7.46 5.34 10.67
C PHE A 46 -8.81 4.98 10.06
N TYR A 47 -9.05 5.40 8.83
CA TYR A 47 -10.23 5.02 8.06
C TYR A 47 -9.94 3.75 7.25
N LEU A 48 -10.72 2.71 7.47
CA LEU A 48 -10.70 1.42 6.78
C LEU A 48 -11.92 1.32 5.85
N MET A 49 -11.70 0.94 4.60
CA MET A 49 -12.74 0.94 3.57
C MET A 49 -12.53 -0.13 2.51
N GLY A 50 -13.63 -0.51 1.88
CA GLY A 50 -13.64 -1.55 0.86
C GLY A 50 -13.28 -2.93 1.41
N GLY A 51 -12.83 -3.79 0.50
CA GLY A 51 -12.70 -5.23 0.68
C GLY A 51 -13.84 -5.97 0.00
N ARG A 52 -13.69 -7.28 -0.22
CA ARG A 52 -14.73 -8.08 -0.88
C ARG A 52 -16.06 -8.08 -0.10
N GLY A 53 -17.15 -8.00 -0.84
CA GLY A 53 -18.52 -7.79 -0.39
C GLY A 53 -18.87 -6.34 -0.05
N ASP A 54 -20.14 -6.10 0.27
CA ASP A 54 -20.59 -4.80 0.76
C ASP A 54 -20.07 -4.58 2.19
N LYS A 55 -19.14 -3.63 2.34
CA LYS A 55 -18.50 -3.30 3.61
C LYS A 55 -18.69 -1.81 3.94
N PRO A 56 -18.98 -1.49 5.21
CA PRO A 56 -18.99 -0.11 5.68
C PRO A 56 -17.59 0.51 5.64
N VAL A 57 -17.53 1.83 5.65
CA VAL A 57 -16.36 2.55 6.16
C VAL A 57 -16.33 2.38 7.69
N GLU A 58 -15.17 2.03 8.22
CA GLU A 58 -14.95 1.90 9.67
C GLU A 58 -13.75 2.77 10.04
N VAL A 59 -13.82 3.46 11.17
CA VAL A 59 -12.76 4.35 11.63
C VAL A 59 -12.24 3.89 12.99
N PHE A 60 -10.94 3.70 13.12
CA PHE A 60 -10.28 3.51 14.40
C PHE A 60 -9.75 4.84 14.91
N ASP A 61 -10.12 5.17 16.14
CA ASP A 61 -9.62 6.35 16.86
C ASP A 61 -8.62 5.88 17.93
N PRO A 62 -7.31 6.16 17.75
CA PRO A 62 -6.29 5.75 18.72
C PRO A 62 -6.41 6.41 20.10
N VAL A 63 -7.10 7.55 20.23
CA VAL A 63 -7.28 8.25 21.52
C VAL A 63 -8.22 7.46 22.42
N ILE A 64 -9.30 6.91 21.85
CA ILE A 64 -10.27 6.08 22.60
C ILE A 64 -10.03 4.58 22.42
N GLY A 65 -9.14 4.19 21.51
CA GLY A 65 -8.76 2.80 21.26
C GLY A 65 -9.89 1.93 20.72
N ASN A 66 -10.80 2.48 19.90
CA ASN A 66 -11.98 1.76 19.43
C ASN A 66 -12.36 2.08 17.98
N TRP A 67 -13.05 1.13 17.35
CA TRP A 67 -13.61 1.26 15.99
C TRP A 67 -15.04 1.81 16.03
N THR A 68 -15.36 2.69 15.08
CA THR A 68 -16.72 3.19 14.83
C THR A 68 -17.12 2.88 13.39
N LYS A 69 -18.36 2.39 13.21
CA LYS A 69 -18.95 2.16 11.89
C LYS A 69 -19.55 3.48 11.35
N LEU A 70 -19.21 3.81 10.12
CA LEU A 70 -19.70 4.99 9.39
C LEU A 70 -20.60 4.55 8.22
N GLY A 71 -20.80 5.44 7.25
CA GLY A 71 -21.55 5.15 6.03
C GLY A 71 -20.97 4.03 5.17
N ASN A 72 -21.82 3.45 4.33
CA ASN A 72 -21.42 2.44 3.36
C ASN A 72 -20.81 3.08 2.10
N ALA A 73 -19.93 2.33 1.44
CA ALA A 73 -19.55 2.63 0.07
C ALA A 73 -20.79 2.57 -0.85
N PRO A 74 -20.80 3.31 -1.98
CA PRO A 74 -21.93 3.29 -2.92
C PRO A 74 -22.17 1.91 -3.55
N PHE A 75 -21.15 1.06 -3.58
CA PHE A 75 -21.16 -0.34 -4.02
C PHE A 75 -19.86 -1.00 -3.52
N GLU A 76 -19.74 -2.31 -3.70
CA GLU A 76 -18.53 -3.07 -3.37
C GLU A 76 -17.31 -2.54 -4.15
N MET A 77 -16.26 -2.17 -3.42
CA MET A 77 -14.96 -1.80 -3.98
C MET A 77 -13.85 -2.56 -3.26
N HIS A 78 -12.92 -3.12 -4.00
CA HIS A 78 -11.78 -3.86 -3.48
C HIS A 78 -10.56 -3.74 -4.38
N HIS A 79 -9.40 -4.20 -3.91
CA HIS A 79 -8.12 -4.17 -4.63
C HIS A 79 -7.74 -2.74 -5.08
N PHE A 80 -7.59 -1.84 -4.13
CA PHE A 80 -7.16 -0.46 -4.39
C PHE A 80 -6.26 0.07 -3.27
N GLN A 81 -5.50 1.12 -3.58
CA GLN A 81 -4.78 1.93 -2.60
C GLN A 81 -5.54 3.25 -2.39
N ALA A 82 -6.07 3.47 -1.19
CA ALA A 82 -6.72 4.71 -0.82
C ALA A 82 -5.67 5.76 -0.45
N VAL A 83 -5.88 7.01 -0.87
CA VAL A 83 -4.94 8.12 -0.59
C VAL A 83 -5.70 9.30 -0.01
N THR A 84 -5.27 9.78 1.16
CA THR A 84 -5.74 11.05 1.71
C THR A 84 -5.13 12.20 0.93
N TYR A 85 -5.97 13.11 0.45
CA TYR A 85 -5.55 14.33 -0.19
C TYR A 85 -6.47 15.47 0.24
N LYS A 86 -5.86 16.50 0.85
CA LYS A 86 -6.59 17.59 1.51
C LYS A 86 -7.59 17.00 2.53
N ASN A 87 -8.87 17.34 2.44
CA ASN A 87 -9.90 16.91 3.39
C ASN A 87 -10.72 15.70 2.92
N ASN A 88 -10.18 14.90 2.00
CA ASN A 88 -10.86 13.74 1.45
C ASN A 88 -9.94 12.53 1.30
N ILE A 89 -10.56 11.35 1.21
CA ILE A 89 -9.89 10.10 0.87
C ILE A 89 -10.32 9.70 -0.54
N TYR A 90 -9.36 9.52 -1.44
CA TYR A 90 -9.59 9.20 -2.84
C TYR A 90 -9.42 7.69 -3.08
N VAL A 91 -10.35 7.14 -3.84
CA VAL A 91 -10.32 5.78 -4.39
C VAL A 91 -10.28 5.90 -5.91
N ILE A 92 -9.15 5.52 -6.49
CA ILE A 92 -8.89 5.60 -7.93
C ILE A 92 -8.30 4.27 -8.36
N GLY A 93 -8.89 3.64 -9.38
CA GLY A 93 -8.41 2.36 -9.88
C GLY A 93 -8.71 1.20 -8.93
N ALA A 94 -9.99 0.97 -8.63
CA ALA A 94 -10.47 -0.17 -7.85
C ALA A 94 -11.15 -1.20 -8.75
N PHE A 95 -11.34 -2.40 -8.21
CA PHE A 95 -12.22 -3.41 -8.78
C PHE A 95 -13.55 -3.51 -8.04
N THR A 96 -14.54 -4.09 -8.71
CA THR A 96 -15.80 -4.61 -8.17
C THR A 96 -16.11 -5.98 -8.79
N GLY A 97 -17.10 -6.70 -8.29
CA GLY A 97 -17.52 -7.99 -8.85
C GLY A 97 -16.68 -9.18 -8.35
N GLY A 98 -16.64 -10.25 -9.15
CA GLY A 98 -16.17 -11.55 -8.69
C GLY A 98 -14.93 -12.08 -9.41
N TYR A 99 -14.11 -12.83 -8.67
CA TYR A 99 -12.98 -13.58 -9.20
C TYR A 99 -13.38 -14.60 -10.28
N PRO A 100 -12.57 -14.82 -11.33
CA PRO A 100 -11.31 -14.12 -11.65
C PRO A 100 -11.49 -12.89 -12.57
N HIS A 101 -12.73 -12.55 -12.92
CA HIS A 101 -13.08 -11.49 -13.88
C HIS A 101 -13.63 -10.25 -13.16
N GLU A 102 -12.90 -9.77 -12.16
CA GLU A 102 -13.27 -8.55 -11.47
C GLU A 102 -13.30 -7.36 -12.45
N THR A 103 -14.34 -6.53 -12.32
CA THR A 103 -14.61 -5.40 -13.23
C THR A 103 -13.98 -4.12 -12.69
N PRO A 104 -13.19 -3.38 -13.49
CA PRO A 104 -12.68 -2.07 -13.10
C PRO A 104 -13.79 -1.05 -12.81
N VAL A 105 -13.62 -0.29 -11.74
CA VAL A 105 -14.49 0.84 -11.43
C VAL A 105 -14.23 1.99 -12.40
N SER A 106 -15.28 2.56 -12.98
CA SER A 106 -15.17 3.52 -14.09
C SER A 106 -14.86 4.96 -13.68
N ASN A 107 -15.00 5.31 -12.40
CA ASN A 107 -14.90 6.69 -11.92
C ASN A 107 -13.99 6.79 -10.69
N VAL A 108 -13.49 7.99 -10.46
CA VAL A 108 -12.90 8.38 -9.18
C VAL A 108 -14.00 8.49 -8.13
N TYR A 109 -13.79 7.86 -6.98
CA TYR A 109 -14.68 7.97 -5.82
C TYR A 109 -13.95 8.68 -4.69
N ILE A 110 -14.65 9.62 -4.05
CA ILE A 110 -14.09 10.49 -3.03
C ILE A 110 -14.94 10.34 -1.77
N TYR A 111 -14.34 9.87 -0.69
CA TYR A 111 -14.97 9.86 0.62
C TYR A 111 -14.58 11.12 1.39
N ASN A 112 -15.58 11.84 1.93
CA ASN A 112 -15.37 12.99 2.79
C ASN A 112 -15.58 12.58 4.26
N PRO A 113 -14.50 12.47 5.07
CA PRO A 113 -14.62 11.99 6.44
C PRO A 113 -15.38 12.94 7.38
N LEU A 114 -15.42 14.24 7.06
CA LEU A 114 -16.11 15.27 7.87
C LEU A 114 -17.62 15.24 7.67
N ARG A 115 -18.09 14.72 6.53
CA ARG A 115 -19.51 14.67 6.16
C ARG A 115 -20.05 13.25 6.11
N ASP A 116 -19.21 12.24 6.33
CA ASP A 116 -19.52 10.83 6.14
C ASP A 116 -20.29 10.56 4.84
N SER A 117 -19.73 11.01 3.72
CA SER A 117 -20.39 10.89 2.43
C SER A 117 -19.42 10.63 1.28
N TRP A 118 -19.91 9.89 0.30
CA TRP A 118 -19.21 9.57 -0.93
C TRP A 118 -19.65 10.48 -2.07
N THR A 119 -18.68 10.92 -2.88
CA THR A 119 -18.90 11.65 -4.11
C THR A 119 -18.33 10.85 -5.28
N LYS A 120 -19.16 10.61 -6.30
CA LYS A 120 -18.70 10.14 -7.61
C LYS A 120 -18.12 11.34 -8.37
N SER A 121 -16.85 11.27 -8.74
CA SER A 121 -16.11 12.34 -9.42
C SER A 121 -15.87 11.96 -10.88
N HIS A 122 -14.79 12.50 -11.47
CA HIS A 122 -14.43 12.34 -12.87
C HIS A 122 -14.34 10.88 -13.29
N GLU A 123 -14.57 10.66 -14.58
CA GLU A 123 -14.45 9.35 -15.20
C GLU A 123 -12.97 9.02 -15.45
N ILE A 124 -12.60 7.75 -15.25
CA ILE A 124 -11.31 7.23 -15.69
C ILE A 124 -11.48 6.87 -17.18
N PRO A 125 -10.57 7.31 -18.07
CA PRO A 125 -10.65 6.99 -19.50
C PRO A 125 -10.87 5.49 -19.71
N GLU A 126 -11.79 5.13 -20.62
CA GLU A 126 -12.30 3.77 -20.75
C GLU A 126 -11.20 2.72 -20.93
N ASP A 127 -10.20 3.02 -21.75
CA ASP A 127 -9.03 2.20 -22.03
C ASP A 127 -7.98 2.18 -20.88
N ARG A 128 -8.14 3.05 -19.88
CA ARG A 128 -7.25 3.19 -18.72
C ARG A 128 -7.87 2.67 -17.41
N ARG A 129 -9.14 2.24 -17.41
CA ARG A 129 -9.78 1.64 -16.23
C ARG A 129 -9.08 0.35 -15.82
N ARG A 130 -8.78 0.22 -14.53
CA ARG A 130 -8.09 -0.94 -13.93
C ARG A 130 -8.29 -0.99 -12.42
N GLY A 131 -8.04 -2.16 -11.82
CA GLY A 131 -7.95 -2.35 -10.38
C GLY A 131 -6.61 -2.98 -9.98
N ALA A 132 -6.40 -3.22 -8.68
CA ALA A 132 -5.17 -3.76 -8.12
C ALA A 132 -3.90 -2.94 -8.48
N ALA A 133 -4.08 -1.64 -8.72
CA ALA A 133 -3.03 -0.70 -9.06
C ALA A 133 -2.48 0.02 -7.81
N GLY A 134 -1.24 0.48 -7.91
CA GLY A 134 -0.69 1.43 -6.94
C GLY A 134 -1.24 2.84 -7.19
N LEU A 135 -1.40 3.63 -6.12
CA LEU A 135 -1.86 5.01 -6.20
C LEU A 135 -1.04 5.90 -5.25
N VAL A 136 -0.52 7.01 -5.75
CA VAL A 136 0.14 8.04 -4.94
C VAL A 136 -0.37 9.43 -5.28
N VAL A 137 -0.15 10.38 -4.37
CA VAL A 137 -0.30 11.81 -4.66
C VAL A 137 1.08 12.49 -4.59
N HIS A 138 1.37 13.33 -5.56
CA HIS A 138 2.62 14.07 -5.63
C HIS A 138 2.40 15.39 -6.40
N ASN A 139 2.87 16.52 -5.85
CA ASN A 139 2.66 17.86 -6.41
C ASN A 139 1.21 18.12 -6.84
N ASP A 140 0.26 17.87 -5.93
CA ASP A 140 -1.19 18.07 -6.10
C ASP A 140 -1.87 17.21 -7.19
N LYS A 141 -1.16 16.24 -7.77
CA LYS A 141 -1.68 15.30 -8.76
C LYS A 141 -1.60 13.86 -8.29
N PHE A 142 -2.52 13.03 -8.76
CA PHE A 142 -2.51 11.61 -8.50
C PHE A 142 -1.75 10.86 -9.59
N TYR A 143 -1.05 9.81 -9.22
CA TYR A 143 -0.38 8.91 -10.14
C TYR A 143 -0.87 7.49 -9.90
N LEU A 144 -1.54 6.92 -10.88
CA LEU A 144 -2.06 5.55 -10.87
C LEU A 144 -1.13 4.68 -11.71
N LEU A 145 -0.67 3.55 -11.18
CA LEU A 145 0.34 2.73 -11.84
C LEU A 145 0.07 1.22 -11.74
N GLY A 146 0.35 0.51 -12.82
CA GLY A 146 0.11 -0.92 -12.95
C GLY A 146 -1.37 -1.28 -12.86
N GLY A 147 -1.66 -2.45 -12.30
CA GLY A 147 -3.00 -3.01 -12.16
C GLY A 147 -3.40 -3.90 -13.33
N ALA A 148 -4.66 -4.33 -13.34
CA ALA A 148 -5.24 -5.17 -14.40
C ALA A 148 -6.62 -4.67 -14.82
N GLN A 149 -7.05 -4.95 -16.06
CA GLN A 149 -8.39 -4.55 -16.54
C GLN A 149 -9.43 -5.68 -16.53
N ASP A 150 -9.00 -6.94 -16.39
CA ASP A 150 -9.87 -8.11 -16.27
C ASP A 150 -9.44 -8.95 -15.06
N GLY A 151 -9.67 -8.39 -13.87
CA GLY A 151 -9.38 -9.02 -12.58
C GLY A 151 -8.05 -9.75 -12.50
N HIS A 152 -8.12 -11.02 -12.09
CA HIS A 152 -6.99 -11.94 -12.00
C HIS A 152 -6.71 -12.73 -13.28
N TRP A 153 -7.43 -12.48 -14.37
CA TRP A 153 -7.47 -13.37 -15.53
C TRP A 153 -6.15 -13.47 -16.29
N ALA A 154 -5.78 -12.41 -17.02
CA ALA A 154 -4.57 -12.37 -17.85
C ALA A 154 -4.24 -10.96 -18.41
N ASP A 155 -4.76 -9.87 -17.82
CA ASP A 155 -4.74 -8.52 -18.43
C ASP A 155 -4.06 -7.44 -17.57
N ASN A 156 -2.89 -7.79 -17.05
CA ASN A 156 -2.01 -6.89 -16.30
C ASN A 156 -1.49 -5.76 -17.19
N ARG A 157 -1.28 -4.57 -16.63
CA ARG A 157 -0.82 -3.37 -17.33
C ARG A 157 0.47 -2.82 -16.71
N ASP A 158 1.27 -2.16 -17.54
CA ASP A 158 2.46 -1.37 -17.17
C ASP A 158 2.16 0.13 -17.14
N TYR A 159 0.88 0.49 -17.12
CA TYR A 159 0.45 1.87 -17.27
C TYR A 159 0.96 2.75 -16.12
N LEU A 160 1.30 3.99 -16.47
CA LEU A 160 1.43 5.10 -15.53
C LEU A 160 0.55 6.24 -16.04
N ASP A 161 -0.36 6.71 -15.21
CA ASP A 161 -1.23 7.84 -15.51
C ASP A 161 -1.13 8.90 -14.43
N GLU A 162 -1.05 10.16 -14.87
CA GLU A 162 -1.25 11.34 -14.04
C GLU A 162 -2.73 11.76 -14.13
N TYR A 163 -3.34 12.06 -12.99
CA TYR A 163 -4.70 12.58 -12.88
C TYR A 163 -4.68 13.89 -12.09
N ASP A 164 -5.20 14.95 -12.69
CA ASP A 164 -5.40 16.23 -12.04
C ASP A 164 -6.81 16.25 -11.38
N PRO A 165 -6.90 16.24 -10.03
CA PRO A 165 -8.18 16.20 -9.35
C PRO A 165 -8.97 17.51 -9.44
N HIS A 166 -8.36 18.62 -9.88
CA HIS A 166 -9.00 19.91 -10.05
C HIS A 166 -9.69 20.04 -11.42
N THR A 167 -9.01 19.62 -12.49
CA THR A 167 -9.55 19.73 -13.86
C THR A 167 -10.27 18.46 -14.32
N GLY A 168 -9.97 17.32 -13.69
CA GLY A 168 -10.44 16.02 -14.14
C GLY A 168 -9.65 15.44 -15.32
N GLU A 169 -8.56 16.11 -15.73
CA GLU A 169 -7.74 15.70 -16.86
C GLU A 169 -6.85 14.51 -16.48
N TRP A 170 -6.70 13.61 -17.45
CA TRP A 170 -5.84 12.45 -17.38
C TRP A 170 -4.72 12.57 -18.42
N LYS A 171 -3.52 12.17 -18.03
CA LYS A 171 -2.35 12.17 -18.90
C LYS A 171 -1.59 10.87 -18.77
N THR A 172 -1.43 10.16 -19.89
CA THR A 172 -0.56 8.99 -19.98
C THR A 172 0.90 9.42 -19.89
N LEU A 173 1.67 8.73 -19.03
CA LEU A 173 3.12 8.92 -18.87
C LEU A 173 3.89 7.70 -19.39
N ALA A 174 5.22 7.72 -19.26
CA ALA A 174 6.07 6.61 -19.64
C ALA A 174 5.66 5.33 -18.87
N PRO A 175 5.46 4.19 -19.56
CA PRO A 175 5.04 2.96 -18.91
C PRO A 175 6.14 2.38 -18.03
N MET A 176 5.73 1.62 -17.01
CA MET A 176 6.62 0.85 -16.15
C MET A 176 7.44 -0.17 -16.97
N PRO A 177 8.62 -0.59 -16.50
CA PRO A 177 9.42 -1.62 -17.18
C PRO A 177 8.76 -3.01 -17.25
N ARG A 178 7.72 -3.27 -16.46
CA ARG A 178 7.05 -4.58 -16.34
C ARG A 178 5.58 -4.42 -15.94
N LEU A 179 4.76 -5.37 -16.39
CA LEU A 179 3.34 -5.46 -16.03
C LEU A 179 3.23 -5.94 -14.57
N ARG A 180 2.54 -5.20 -13.70
CA ARG A 180 2.48 -5.48 -12.26
C ARG A 180 1.12 -5.14 -11.70
N ASP A 181 0.54 -6.02 -10.89
CA ASP A 181 -0.66 -5.77 -10.10
C ASP A 181 -0.47 -6.20 -8.62
N HIS A 182 -1.48 -6.00 -7.78
CA HIS A 182 -1.50 -6.36 -6.36
C HIS A 182 -0.29 -5.81 -5.58
N PHE A 183 0.01 -4.54 -5.75
CA PHE A 183 1.04 -3.83 -5.02
C PHE A 183 0.55 -2.45 -4.58
N GLN A 184 1.24 -1.87 -3.62
CA GLN A 184 1.09 -0.45 -3.28
C GLN A 184 2.32 0.31 -3.72
N ALA A 185 2.11 1.53 -4.20
CA ALA A 185 3.16 2.43 -4.62
C ALA A 185 3.45 3.47 -3.52
N VAL A 186 4.66 4.02 -3.55
CA VAL A 186 5.10 5.00 -2.57
C VAL A 186 5.97 6.07 -3.22
N VAL A 187 5.93 7.29 -2.69
CA VAL A 187 6.84 8.37 -3.09
C VAL A 187 7.85 8.62 -1.97
N VAL A 188 9.13 8.61 -2.33
CA VAL A 188 10.25 8.94 -1.44
C VAL A 188 11.23 9.81 -2.21
N ASP A 189 11.64 10.94 -1.64
CA ASP A 189 12.62 11.88 -2.23
C ASP A 189 12.39 12.15 -3.73
N ASP A 190 11.17 12.62 -4.06
CA ASP A 190 10.77 13.00 -5.43
C ASP A 190 10.85 11.86 -6.46
N LYS A 191 10.76 10.61 -5.98
CA LYS A 191 10.74 9.42 -6.82
C LYS A 191 9.59 8.51 -6.43
N LEU A 192 8.95 7.95 -7.45
CA LEU A 192 7.85 6.99 -7.32
C LEU A 192 8.41 5.57 -7.41
N TYR A 193 8.15 4.76 -6.41
CA TYR A 193 8.61 3.37 -6.31
C TYR A 193 7.44 2.40 -6.54
N ALA A 194 7.67 1.43 -7.43
CA ALA A 194 6.84 0.24 -7.62
C ALA A 194 7.63 -1.01 -7.17
N VAL A 195 7.10 -1.72 -6.17
CA VAL A 195 7.79 -2.83 -5.50
C VAL A 195 6.79 -3.94 -5.14
N GLY A 196 7.23 -5.20 -5.22
CA GLY A 196 6.38 -6.37 -4.96
C GLY A 196 5.26 -6.57 -5.99
N GLY A 197 4.17 -7.19 -5.64
CA GLY A 197 3.11 -7.49 -6.61
C GLY A 197 3.45 -8.67 -7.52
N ARG A 198 2.57 -8.92 -8.48
CA ARG A 198 2.64 -10.09 -9.36
C ARG A 198 2.17 -9.78 -10.77
N ARG A 199 2.27 -10.78 -11.65
CA ARG A 199 1.53 -10.88 -12.90
C ARG A 199 0.41 -11.91 -12.74
N SER A 200 -0.83 -11.46 -12.51
CA SER A 200 -1.98 -12.35 -12.38
C SER A 200 -2.28 -13.07 -13.69
N PHE A 201 -2.43 -14.39 -13.64
CA PHE A 201 -2.60 -15.20 -14.85
C PHE A 201 -3.47 -16.45 -14.59
N ALA A 202 -4.63 -16.23 -13.99
CA ALA A 202 -5.60 -17.29 -13.66
C ALA A 202 -6.06 -18.09 -14.89
N LYS A 203 -5.93 -17.51 -16.10
CA LYS A 203 -6.21 -18.19 -17.38
C LYS A 203 -5.54 -19.55 -17.54
N GLU A 204 -4.33 -19.70 -17.02
CA GLU A 204 -3.57 -20.95 -17.06
C GLU A 204 -3.38 -21.57 -15.66
N GLY A 205 -4.17 -21.12 -14.68
CA GLY A 205 -4.15 -21.65 -13.32
C GLY A 205 -3.04 -21.08 -12.42
N HIS A 206 -2.35 -20.03 -12.85
CA HIS A 206 -1.37 -19.33 -12.03
C HIS A 206 -2.08 -18.37 -11.05
N GLY A 207 -1.66 -18.37 -9.79
CA GLY A 207 -2.33 -17.59 -8.74
C GLY A 207 -1.40 -16.75 -7.87
N PHE A 208 -0.24 -17.30 -7.49
CA PHE A 208 0.59 -16.74 -6.41
C PHE A 208 2.10 -16.73 -6.70
N GLU A 209 2.55 -17.39 -7.76
CA GLU A 209 3.95 -17.69 -8.06
C GLU A 209 4.63 -16.65 -8.97
N LEU A 210 3.85 -15.85 -9.70
CA LEU A 210 4.38 -14.90 -10.69
C LEU A 210 4.70 -13.55 -10.06
N THR A 211 5.43 -13.56 -8.94
CA THR A 211 5.86 -12.37 -8.20
C THR A 211 7.06 -11.68 -8.83
N TYR A 212 7.28 -10.41 -8.46
CA TYR A 212 8.44 -9.62 -8.92
C TYR A 212 9.33 -9.18 -7.75
N PRO A 213 10.62 -9.53 -7.75
CA PRO A 213 11.57 -8.98 -6.80
C PRO A 213 12.02 -7.57 -7.16
N GLU A 214 11.92 -7.14 -8.43
CA GLU A 214 12.52 -5.88 -8.87
C GLU A 214 11.78 -4.65 -8.34
N LEU A 215 12.56 -3.61 -8.03
CA LEU A 215 12.09 -2.27 -7.70
C LEU A 215 12.21 -1.42 -8.96
N ASP A 216 11.08 -0.92 -9.45
CA ASP A 216 11.05 0.04 -10.55
C ASP A 216 10.83 1.44 -9.98
N VAL A 217 11.66 2.40 -10.38
CA VAL A 217 11.69 3.76 -9.85
C VAL A 217 11.48 4.76 -10.97
N TYR A 218 10.46 5.59 -10.84
CA TYR A 218 10.19 6.71 -11.72
C TYR A 218 10.68 8.00 -11.10
N ASP A 219 11.58 8.69 -11.79
CA ASP A 219 12.07 10.01 -11.39
C ASP A 219 11.11 11.08 -11.91
N PHE A 220 10.44 11.82 -11.02
CA PHE A 220 9.48 12.86 -11.40
C PHE A 220 10.13 14.04 -12.14
N LYS A 221 11.43 14.29 -11.96
CA LYS A 221 12.16 15.37 -12.62
C LYS A 221 12.50 15.02 -14.07
N THR A 222 12.90 13.78 -14.33
CA THR A 222 13.32 13.35 -15.68
C THR A 222 12.22 12.65 -16.46
N GLY A 223 11.20 12.11 -15.78
CA GLY A 223 10.14 11.32 -16.39
C GLY A 223 10.60 9.94 -16.88
N VAL A 224 11.65 9.38 -16.26
CA VAL A 224 12.31 8.14 -16.71
C VAL A 224 12.21 7.08 -15.62
N TRP A 225 11.95 5.84 -16.05
CA TRP A 225 12.00 4.65 -15.20
C TRP A 225 13.42 4.07 -15.14
N THR A 226 13.83 3.64 -13.94
CA THR A 226 15.04 2.86 -13.69
C THR A 226 14.68 1.64 -12.84
N THR A 227 15.14 0.46 -13.22
CA THR A 227 15.02 -0.76 -12.39
C THR A 227 16.27 -0.89 -11.52
N LEU A 228 16.09 -0.99 -10.20
CA LEU A 228 17.17 -1.21 -9.23
C LEU A 228 17.38 -2.72 -9.01
N SER A 229 18.08 -3.36 -9.94
CA SER A 229 18.27 -4.82 -9.97
C SER A 229 19.33 -5.35 -8.99
N ASP A 230 20.17 -4.47 -8.44
CA ASP A 230 21.18 -4.74 -7.42
C ASP A 230 20.60 -4.86 -6.00
N HIS A 231 19.37 -4.39 -5.79
CA HIS A 231 18.67 -4.45 -4.51
C HIS A 231 17.27 -5.06 -4.66
N PRO A 232 17.13 -6.31 -5.12
CA PRO A 232 15.83 -6.97 -5.22
C PRO A 232 15.15 -7.07 -3.85
N LEU A 233 13.82 -6.98 -3.84
CA LEU A 233 13.00 -7.27 -2.66
C LEU A 233 13.36 -8.67 -2.15
N PRO A 234 13.84 -8.81 -0.89
CA PRO A 234 14.36 -10.10 -0.41
C PRO A 234 13.31 -11.21 -0.37
N THR A 235 12.05 -10.87 -0.05
CA THR A 235 10.94 -11.82 -0.05
C THR A 235 9.95 -11.48 -1.16
N GLU A 236 9.96 -12.22 -2.26
CA GLU A 236 8.99 -11.98 -3.34
C GLU A 236 7.54 -12.21 -2.87
N ARG A 237 6.70 -11.19 -3.05
CA ARG A 237 5.31 -11.20 -2.56
C ARG A 237 4.45 -10.15 -3.23
N ALA A 238 3.15 -10.44 -3.26
CA ALA A 238 2.09 -9.54 -3.71
C ALA A 238 1.04 -9.34 -2.62
N GLY A 239 0.12 -8.40 -2.80
CA GLY A 239 -0.87 -8.04 -1.78
C GLY A 239 -0.23 -7.47 -0.50
N SER A 240 1.02 -7.02 -0.57
CA SER A 240 1.75 -6.37 0.51
C SER A 240 1.33 -4.91 0.66
N THR A 241 1.58 -4.35 1.84
CA THR A 241 1.48 -2.91 2.08
C THR A 241 2.84 -2.25 1.88
N THR A 242 2.88 -1.12 1.19
CA THR A 242 4.08 -0.29 1.04
C THR A 242 3.81 1.10 1.60
N ILE A 243 4.60 1.56 2.56
CA ILE A 243 4.36 2.83 3.28
C ILE A 243 5.67 3.58 3.54
N PRO A 244 5.70 4.93 3.43
CA PRO A 244 6.88 5.72 3.77
C PRO A 244 7.35 5.44 5.20
N TYR A 245 8.67 5.35 5.38
CA TYR A 245 9.29 5.14 6.69
C TYR A 245 10.70 5.71 6.69
N LYS A 246 10.93 6.71 7.55
CA LYS A 246 12.20 7.46 7.62
C LYS A 246 12.59 7.98 6.22
N GLU A 247 13.84 7.81 5.81
CA GLU A 247 14.36 8.19 4.49
C GLU A 247 14.00 7.21 3.36
N GLY A 248 13.12 6.25 3.63
CA GLY A 248 12.79 5.15 2.72
C GLY A 248 11.34 4.67 2.87
N PHE A 249 11.13 3.37 2.76
CA PHE A 249 9.80 2.77 2.92
C PHE A 249 9.85 1.35 3.45
N LEU A 250 8.72 0.91 4.04
CA LEU A 250 8.51 -0.48 4.46
C LEU A 250 7.71 -1.22 3.40
N VAL A 251 8.02 -2.50 3.19
CA VAL A 251 7.16 -3.48 2.53
C VAL A 251 6.74 -4.52 3.56
N ILE A 252 5.45 -4.63 3.81
CA ILE A 252 4.89 -5.31 4.98
C ILE A 252 3.93 -6.42 4.53
N GLY A 253 4.17 -7.64 5.01
CA GLY A 253 3.31 -8.79 4.74
C GLY A 253 3.16 -9.09 3.24
N GLY A 254 2.04 -9.70 2.85
CA GLY A 254 1.75 -10.14 1.49
C GLY A 254 1.53 -11.64 1.38
N GLU A 255 1.45 -12.13 0.14
CA GLU A 255 1.28 -13.55 -0.17
C GLU A 255 2.14 -13.96 -1.38
N SER A 256 2.50 -15.24 -1.44
CA SER A 256 3.14 -15.87 -2.59
C SER A 256 2.91 -17.39 -2.58
N ASP A 257 3.47 -18.11 -3.57
CA ASP A 257 3.32 -19.56 -3.70
C ASP A 257 4.20 -20.38 -2.73
N VAL A 258 5.15 -19.73 -2.06
CA VAL A 258 6.15 -20.40 -1.21
C VAL A 258 5.56 -21.03 0.05
N GLN A 259 4.43 -20.50 0.55
CA GLN A 259 3.77 -21.00 1.75
C GLN A 259 2.27 -20.66 1.78
N VAL A 260 1.51 -21.37 2.63
CA VAL A 260 0.06 -21.13 2.78
C VAL A 260 -0.22 -19.92 3.66
N LYS A 261 0.52 -19.75 4.77
CA LYS A 261 0.35 -18.60 5.65
C LYS A 261 0.77 -17.32 4.94
N ALA A 262 0.05 -16.23 5.14
CA ALA A 262 0.46 -14.95 4.60
C ALA A 262 1.81 -14.54 5.22
N HIS A 263 2.60 -13.80 4.45
CA HIS A 263 3.90 -13.25 4.86
C HIS A 263 3.73 -12.33 6.08
N SER A 264 4.71 -12.38 6.96
CA SER A 264 4.81 -11.55 8.18
C SER A 264 6.02 -10.62 8.16
N GLU A 265 6.84 -10.76 7.12
CA GLU A 265 8.08 -10.04 6.88
C GLU A 265 7.79 -8.54 6.77
N VAL A 266 8.64 -7.77 7.44
CA VAL A 266 8.65 -6.30 7.39
C VAL A 266 10.03 -5.89 6.93
N GLU A 267 10.13 -5.49 5.67
CA GLU A 267 11.41 -5.16 5.06
C GLU A 267 11.49 -3.65 4.81
N TYR A 268 12.55 -3.04 5.31
CA TYR A 268 12.83 -1.62 5.13
C TYR A 268 13.81 -1.44 3.98
N TYR A 269 13.43 -0.60 3.02
CA TYR A 269 14.33 -0.15 1.97
C TYR A 269 14.82 1.26 2.28
N HIS A 270 16.14 1.45 2.35
CA HIS A 270 16.79 2.76 2.35
C HIS A 270 17.46 2.98 0.98
N PRO A 271 17.19 4.10 0.26
CA PRO A 271 17.71 4.33 -1.08
C PRO A 271 19.23 4.16 -1.26
N GLU A 272 20.01 4.49 -0.24
CA GLU A 272 21.48 4.36 -0.28
C GLU A 272 22.02 3.04 0.28
N ASN A 273 21.24 2.33 1.12
CA ASN A 273 21.74 1.19 1.89
C ASN A 273 21.04 -0.14 1.53
N GLY A 274 20.02 -0.09 0.66
CA GLY A 274 19.21 -1.25 0.28
C GLY A 274 18.33 -1.75 1.43
N TRP A 275 18.15 -3.06 1.49
CA TRP A 275 17.17 -3.72 2.34
C TRP A 275 17.70 -4.06 3.73
N SER A 276 16.83 -3.93 4.73
CA SER A 276 17.02 -4.45 6.08
C SER A 276 15.74 -5.14 6.55
N LEU A 277 15.87 -6.34 7.11
CA LEU A 277 14.75 -7.03 7.74
C LEU A 277 14.50 -6.44 9.13
N LEU A 278 13.26 -6.03 9.37
CA LEU A 278 12.79 -5.57 10.67
C LEU A 278 11.96 -6.67 11.36
N ASN A 279 11.53 -6.41 12.58
CA ASN A 279 10.71 -7.38 13.32
C ASN A 279 9.39 -7.67 12.60
N HIS A 280 9.11 -8.95 12.47
CA HIS A 280 7.93 -9.49 11.80
C HIS A 280 6.64 -9.05 12.49
N LEU A 281 5.54 -9.01 11.73
CA LEU A 281 4.19 -8.89 12.27
C LEU A 281 3.91 -10.02 13.26
N ASN A 282 3.04 -9.76 14.26
CA ASN A 282 2.57 -10.81 15.16
C ASN A 282 1.76 -11.88 14.41
N ARG A 283 1.08 -11.46 13.33
CA ARG A 283 0.39 -12.33 12.40
C ARG A 283 0.57 -11.86 10.97
N GLY A 284 1.13 -12.73 10.13
CA GLY A 284 1.24 -12.50 8.70
C GLY A 284 -0.12 -12.27 8.03
N ARG A 285 -0.14 -11.40 7.03
CA ARG A 285 -1.37 -10.92 6.38
C ARG A 285 -1.10 -10.33 5.00
N HIS A 286 -2.09 -10.38 4.10
CA HIS A 286 -2.11 -9.67 2.81
C HIS A 286 -3.44 -8.95 2.57
N GLY A 287 -3.51 -8.08 1.56
CA GLY A 287 -4.74 -7.37 1.17
C GLY A 287 -5.25 -6.43 2.27
N PHE A 288 -4.32 -5.79 2.98
CA PHE A 288 -4.58 -4.93 4.14
C PHE A 288 -3.95 -3.54 3.92
N PRO A 289 -4.42 -2.51 4.61
CA PRO A 289 -3.76 -1.21 4.67
C PRO A 289 -2.91 -1.04 5.95
N ALA A 290 -1.92 -0.16 5.86
CA ALA A 290 -1.30 0.50 7.00
C ALA A 290 -1.35 2.02 6.86
N VAL A 291 -1.32 2.73 7.98
CA VAL A 291 -1.36 4.19 8.04
C VAL A 291 -0.39 4.70 9.10
N VAL A 292 0.10 5.94 8.93
CA VAL A 292 0.86 6.66 9.96
C VAL A 292 -0.05 7.68 10.63
N ILE A 293 -0.14 7.63 11.96
CA ILE A 293 -0.90 8.56 12.78
C ILE A 293 0.01 9.03 13.91
N ASN A 294 0.34 10.31 13.98
CA ASN A 294 1.20 10.88 15.02
C ASN A 294 2.51 10.07 15.21
N ASP A 295 3.21 9.78 14.11
CA ASP A 295 4.44 8.96 14.04
C ASP A 295 4.29 7.47 14.39
N ASP A 296 3.10 7.04 14.80
CA ASP A 296 2.78 5.64 15.03
C ASP A 296 2.23 4.96 13.77
N PHE A 297 2.68 3.73 13.51
CA PHE A 297 2.15 2.92 12.40
C PHE A 297 1.04 2.02 12.90
N TYR A 298 -0.10 2.03 12.21
CA TYR A 298 -1.22 1.14 12.46
C TYR A 298 -1.53 0.34 11.21
N LEU A 299 -1.83 -0.94 11.37
CA LEU A 299 -2.33 -1.81 10.30
C LEU A 299 -3.54 -2.58 10.80
N ALA A 300 -4.48 -2.89 9.91
CA ALA A 300 -5.69 -3.61 10.31
C ALA A 300 -6.21 -4.51 9.19
N ALA A 301 -6.97 -5.53 9.57
CA ALA A 301 -7.62 -6.46 8.66
C ALA A 301 -6.63 -7.24 7.75
N GLY A 302 -7.08 -7.68 6.57
CA GLY A 302 -6.34 -8.53 5.65
C GLY A 302 -6.75 -9.99 5.72
N CYS A 303 -5.98 -10.85 5.06
CA CYS A 303 -6.16 -12.30 5.12
C CYS A 303 -4.91 -13.00 5.67
N GLY A 304 -5.09 -13.93 6.61
CA GLY A 304 -3.99 -14.60 7.31
C GLY A 304 -3.30 -15.74 6.56
N ASN A 305 -3.88 -16.17 5.43
CA ASN A 305 -3.28 -17.12 4.48
C ASN A 305 -3.30 -16.48 3.09
N ARG A 306 -2.56 -17.04 2.15
CA ARG A 306 -2.77 -16.72 0.74
C ARG A 306 -4.21 -17.03 0.30
N GLY A 307 -4.77 -16.21 -0.57
CA GLY A 307 -6.17 -16.29 -1.02
C GLY A 307 -7.16 -15.63 -0.05
N GLY A 308 -8.40 -16.13 0.01
CA GLY A 308 -9.50 -15.39 0.65
C GLY A 308 -9.84 -15.76 2.11
N ASN A 309 -9.09 -16.65 2.77
CA ASN A 309 -9.45 -17.11 4.12
C ASN A 309 -8.25 -17.57 4.98
N PRO A 310 -8.19 -17.22 6.29
CA PRO A 310 -9.19 -16.46 7.04
C PRO A 310 -9.02 -14.95 6.89
N GLU A 311 -10.13 -14.26 6.67
CA GLU A 311 -10.20 -12.81 6.84
C GLU A 311 -9.91 -12.43 8.30
N LEU A 312 -9.24 -11.30 8.47
CA LEU A 312 -8.83 -10.75 9.75
C LEU A 312 -9.61 -9.45 10.02
N ASN A 313 -9.77 -9.15 11.30
CA ASN A 313 -10.18 -7.85 11.82
C ASN A 313 -9.22 -7.31 12.90
N SER A 314 -8.10 -8.01 13.11
CA SER A 314 -7.09 -7.60 14.10
C SER A 314 -6.36 -6.34 13.63
N ILE A 315 -6.03 -5.49 14.60
CA ILE A 315 -5.22 -4.30 14.43
C ILE A 315 -3.87 -4.50 15.13
N GLU A 316 -2.78 -4.10 14.49
CA GLU A 316 -1.46 -4.06 15.09
C GLU A 316 -0.91 -2.64 15.01
N LYS A 317 -0.19 -2.23 16.06
CA LYS A 317 0.54 -0.97 16.16
C LYS A 317 2.03 -1.24 16.17
N LEU A 318 2.80 -0.41 15.46
CA LEU A 318 4.24 -0.41 15.61
C LEU A 318 4.70 0.43 16.79
N VAL A 319 5.52 -0.17 17.65
CA VAL A 319 6.14 0.49 18.78
C VAL A 319 7.65 0.54 18.54
N ILE A 320 8.21 1.75 18.50
CA ILE A 320 9.66 1.98 18.43
C ILE A 320 10.14 2.29 19.85
N LYS A 321 11.00 1.45 20.41
CA LYS A 321 11.59 1.62 21.76
C LYS A 321 13.04 2.05 21.62
#